data_AF-A0A2A2B3K5-F1
#
_entry.id   AF-A0A2A2B3K5-F1
#
_cell.length_a   1.000
_cell.length_b   1.000
_cell.length_c   1.000
_cell.angle_alpha   90.00
_cell.angle_beta   90.00
_cell.angle_gamma   90.00
#
_symmetry.space_group_name_H-M   'P 1'
#
loop_
_entity.id
_entity.type
_entity.pdbx_description
1 polymer ?
#
loop_
_entity_poly.entity_id
_entity_poly.type
_entity_poly.pdbx_seq_one_letter_code
_entity_poly.pdbx_strand_id
1 'polypeptide(L)'
;MTDANDTNYNDANFVCTDDQFNDDSEVSVEESGEGTTALATTVDNNEVVTEDHHQSISRLNQELLNQANAYHLAQQYKFNTDLYFYHLNQNWKNSEDFYKTIGRFNEEECKSLVFAHNMYLGNLSANIDLDKGAFKSILLSIFESQQYPIPYFHELMRFKINNQLPDSLLNWIKDDLRSALHIAYLVQGILYNKTMVGGNELVAHILNYLKYEIIHFNYIPLILPYYANHVDVNSYPLIGTIETVKSNYFRNRTDREIKWLKDDDSNQIEWAYNYLSSDKRDYLVLQNIFIPTSLEDKYNLILASLDVLSNVEYTYETYTQDININDSTIDLESIAEISYRAKIIENMKDAWNKFSASNKNEDLSEVKIYKKNQDQLDSIMKIRGTTATKVINQLVEDDYKKKFNKV
;
A
#
# COMPACT_ATOMS: atom_id res chain seq x y z
N MET A 1 -25.72 42.28 -21.08
CA MET A 1 -25.88 41.94 -19.66
C MET A 1 -25.86 40.43 -19.59
N THR A 2 -24.68 39.80 -19.51
CA THR A 2 -23.94 39.41 -18.26
C THR A 2 -24.73 38.32 -17.51
N ASP A 3 -24.29 37.09 -17.23
CA ASP A 3 -22.98 36.40 -17.16
C ASP A 3 -23.24 34.87 -17.40
N ALA A 4 -22.45 34.08 -18.13
CA ALA A 4 -21.18 33.41 -17.82
C ALA A 4 -21.21 32.45 -16.62
N ASN A 5 -21.08 31.13 -16.89
CA ASN A 5 -20.15 30.24 -16.18
C ASN A 5 -19.93 28.94 -16.99
N ASP A 6 -18.70 28.83 -17.50
CA ASP A 6 -18.07 27.66 -18.08
C ASP A 6 -17.78 26.59 -17.02
N THR A 7 -18.00 25.33 -17.38
CA THR A 7 -17.23 24.20 -16.85
C THR A 7 -16.84 23.29 -18.00
N ASN A 8 -15.68 23.56 -18.59
CA ASN A 8 -14.93 22.60 -19.40
C ASN A 8 -14.25 21.60 -18.46
N TYR A 9 -14.75 20.36 -18.43
CA TYR A 9 -13.97 19.21 -18.00
C TYR A 9 -13.72 18.37 -19.26
N ASN A 10 -12.50 18.45 -19.78
CA ASN A 10 -12.08 17.68 -20.94
C ASN A 10 -11.85 16.23 -20.51
N ASP A 11 -12.74 15.35 -20.97
CA ASP A 11 -12.44 13.97 -21.29
C ASP A 11 -11.30 13.92 -22.31
N ALA A 12 -10.24 13.17 -21.99
CA ALA A 12 -9.23 12.78 -22.96
C ALA A 12 -8.87 11.31 -22.74
N ASN A 13 -9.68 10.46 -23.39
CA ASN A 13 -9.27 9.31 -24.20
C ASN A 13 -8.02 8.52 -23.75
N PHE A 14 -8.24 7.31 -23.24
CA PHE A 14 -7.40 6.17 -23.61
C PHE A 14 -8.20 5.26 -24.54
N VAL A 15 -7.79 5.30 -25.81
CA VAL A 15 -8.33 4.51 -26.91
C VAL A 15 -7.89 3.06 -26.72
N CYS A 16 -8.88 2.18 -26.62
CA CYS A 16 -8.73 0.74 -26.77
C CYS A 16 -8.43 0.45 -28.24
N THR A 17 -7.26 -0.10 -28.55
CA THR A 17 -7.03 -0.77 -29.83
C THR A 17 -6.82 -2.25 -29.56
N ASP A 18 -7.86 -3.01 -29.94
CA ASP A 18 -7.78 -4.43 -30.23
C ASP A 18 -6.65 -4.68 -31.24
N ASP A 19 -5.75 -5.62 -30.93
CA ASP A 19 -5.02 -6.34 -31.97
C ASP A 19 -5.05 -7.84 -31.64
N GLN A 20 -5.92 -8.52 -32.39
CA GLN A 20 -5.92 -9.96 -32.60
C GLN A 20 -4.63 -10.35 -33.33
N PHE A 21 -3.76 -11.09 -32.66
CA PHE A 21 -2.79 -11.94 -33.35
C PHE A 21 -3.27 -13.39 -33.26
N ASN A 22 -3.75 -13.87 -34.41
CA ASN A 22 -3.83 -15.28 -34.75
C ASN A 22 -2.45 -15.91 -34.58
N ASP A 23 -2.38 -17.01 -33.83
CA ASP A 23 -1.31 -17.98 -34.04
C ASP A 23 -1.95 -19.36 -34.21
N ASP A 24 -1.96 -19.79 -35.48
CA ASP A 24 -2.30 -21.13 -35.92
C ASP A 24 -1.14 -22.06 -35.54
N SER A 25 -1.34 -22.94 -34.56
CA SER A 25 -0.48 -24.11 -34.42
C SER A 25 -1.32 -25.37 -34.27
N GLU A 26 -1.27 -26.17 -35.34
CA GLU A 26 -1.91 -27.45 -35.56
C GLU A 26 -1.75 -28.42 -34.38
N VAL A 27 -2.87 -29.05 -34.03
CA VAL A 27 -2.94 -30.23 -33.18
C VAL A 27 -2.45 -31.43 -33.99
N SER A 28 -1.30 -31.99 -33.62
CA SER A 28 -0.90 -33.34 -34.03
C SER A 28 -1.13 -34.33 -32.88
N VAL A 29 -2.05 -35.25 -33.16
CA VAL A 29 -2.39 -36.43 -32.35
C VAL A 29 -1.39 -37.52 -32.68
N GLU A 30 -0.65 -38.04 -31.68
CA GLU A 30 -0.08 -39.39 -31.74
C GLU A 30 -0.12 -40.09 -30.38
N GLU A 31 -0.24 -41.41 -30.50
CA GLU A 31 -0.75 -42.40 -29.56
C GLU A 31 0.23 -42.88 -28.48
N SER A 32 -0.37 -43.26 -27.34
CA SER A 32 -0.04 -44.35 -26.41
C SER A 32 1.36 -45.00 -26.39
N GLY A 33 1.93 -45.12 -25.19
CA GLY A 33 2.93 -46.14 -24.86
C GLY A 33 3.28 -46.17 -23.37
N GLU A 34 2.71 -47.12 -22.63
CA GLU A 34 3.12 -47.50 -21.27
C GLU A 34 4.57 -48.03 -21.26
N GLY A 35 5.34 -47.65 -20.24
CA GLY A 35 6.70 -48.16 -20.05
C GLY A 35 7.34 -47.72 -18.74
N THR A 36 6.96 -48.38 -17.65
CA THR A 36 7.70 -48.38 -16.38
C THR A 36 9.11 -48.96 -16.55
N THR A 37 10.17 -48.27 -16.11
CA THR A 37 11.33 -48.90 -15.45
C THR A 37 12.25 -47.90 -14.74
N ALA A 38 12.42 -48.15 -13.44
CA ALA A 38 13.65 -48.17 -12.63
C ALA A 38 14.65 -46.99 -12.61
N LEU A 39 14.82 -46.46 -11.40
CA LEU A 39 16.03 -45.77 -10.89
C LEU A 39 17.32 -46.53 -11.25
N ALA A 40 18.30 -45.80 -11.77
CA ALA A 40 19.70 -46.10 -11.57
C ALA A 40 20.49 -44.78 -11.46
N THR A 41 20.95 -44.49 -10.24
CA THR A 41 21.93 -43.45 -9.93
C THR A 41 23.32 -43.87 -10.40
N THR A 42 23.92 -43.09 -11.27
CA THR A 42 25.38 -43.01 -11.46
C THR A 42 25.77 -41.54 -11.44
N VAL A 43 26.47 -41.15 -10.38
CA VAL A 43 27.09 -39.84 -10.22
C VAL A 43 28.40 -39.86 -10.99
N ASP A 44 28.47 -39.12 -12.10
CA ASP A 44 29.72 -38.65 -12.67
C ASP A 44 29.79 -37.13 -12.50
N ASN A 45 30.75 -36.70 -11.68
CA ASN A 45 31.02 -35.29 -11.41
C ASN A 45 31.70 -34.66 -12.62
N ASN A 46 30.96 -33.86 -13.37
CA ASN A 46 31.43 -32.65 -14.06
C ASN A 46 30.29 -32.12 -14.91
N GLU A 47 29.51 -31.15 -14.45
CA GLU A 47 28.71 -30.36 -15.38
C GLU A 47 28.42 -28.94 -14.90
N VAL A 48 28.69 -28.04 -15.84
CA VAL A 48 28.32 -26.64 -15.98
C VAL A 48 26.95 -26.36 -15.34
N VAL A 49 26.89 -25.33 -14.49
CA VAL A 49 25.62 -24.78 -13.99
C VAL A 49 24.90 -24.12 -15.18
N THR A 50 24.08 -24.89 -15.88
CA THR A 50 23.21 -24.42 -16.96
C THR A 50 21.86 -23.95 -16.41
N GLU A 51 21.19 -23.08 -17.17
CA GLU A 51 19.90 -22.42 -16.88
C GLU A 51 18.78 -23.35 -16.38
N ASP A 52 18.88 -24.66 -16.62
CA ASP A 52 17.97 -25.70 -16.12
C ASP A 52 17.90 -25.78 -14.59
N HIS A 53 18.99 -25.47 -13.88
CA HIS A 53 18.98 -25.43 -12.41
C HIS A 53 18.14 -24.27 -11.87
N HIS A 54 18.14 -23.12 -12.55
CA HIS A 54 17.31 -21.98 -12.16
C HIS A 54 15.83 -22.21 -12.43
N GLN A 55 15.47 -22.87 -13.53
CA GLN A 55 14.08 -23.27 -13.80
C GLN A 55 13.57 -24.34 -12.83
N SER A 56 14.44 -25.28 -12.44
CA SER A 56 14.12 -26.34 -11.47
C SER A 56 13.88 -25.80 -10.07
N ILE A 57 14.68 -24.83 -9.61
CA ILE A 57 14.48 -24.15 -8.32
C ILE A 57 13.22 -23.28 -8.34
N SER A 58 12.93 -22.61 -9.47
CA SER A 58 11.69 -21.83 -9.65
C SER A 58 10.44 -22.72 -9.56
N ARG A 59 10.44 -23.88 -10.24
CA ARG A 59 9.34 -24.86 -10.17
C ARG A 59 9.18 -25.46 -8.78
N LEU A 60 10.29 -25.80 -8.11
CA LEU A 60 10.26 -26.34 -6.74
C LEU A 60 9.69 -25.33 -5.73
N ASN A 61 10.04 -24.04 -5.89
CA ASN A 61 9.49 -22.96 -5.07
C ASN A 61 7.99 -22.74 -5.33
N GLN A 62 7.54 -22.92 -6.57
CA GLN A 62 6.12 -22.82 -6.91
C GLN A 62 5.32 -24.01 -6.36
N GLU A 63 5.85 -25.23 -6.41
CA GLU A 63 5.21 -26.42 -5.82
C GLU A 63 5.13 -26.33 -4.30
N LEU A 64 6.18 -25.86 -3.62
CA LEU A 64 6.17 -25.59 -2.18
C LEU A 64 5.14 -24.52 -1.81
N LEU A 65 5.02 -23.46 -2.61
CA LEU A 65 4.01 -22.42 -2.41
C LEU A 65 2.59 -23.00 -2.60
N ASN A 66 2.37 -23.82 -3.63
CA ASN A 66 1.09 -24.46 -3.88
C ASN A 66 0.71 -25.43 -2.74
N GLN A 67 1.66 -26.19 -2.20
CA GLN A 67 1.44 -27.09 -1.06
C GLN A 67 1.15 -26.33 0.23
N ALA A 68 1.87 -25.22 0.49
CA ALA A 68 1.60 -24.36 1.64
C ALA A 68 0.21 -23.73 1.56
N ASN A 69 -0.21 -23.26 0.37
CA ASN A 69 -1.54 -22.72 0.13
C ASN A 69 -2.64 -23.77 0.33
N ALA A 70 -2.45 -25.00 -0.17
CA ALA A 70 -3.39 -26.10 0.03
C ALA A 70 -3.51 -26.50 1.53
N TYR A 71 -2.40 -26.49 2.26
CA TYR A 71 -2.38 -26.78 3.70
C TYR A 71 -3.10 -25.70 4.52
N HIS A 72 -2.85 -24.42 4.22
CA HIS A 72 -3.55 -23.31 4.88
C HIS A 72 -5.06 -23.34 4.58
N LEU A 73 -5.45 -23.66 3.35
CA LEU A 73 -6.85 -23.82 2.96
C LEU A 73 -7.53 -24.98 3.70
N ALA A 74 -6.85 -26.13 3.83
CA ALA A 74 -7.35 -27.26 4.60
C ALA A 74 -7.52 -26.95 6.10
N GLN A 75 -6.61 -26.16 6.68
CA GLN A 75 -6.74 -25.69 8.06
C GLN A 75 -7.89 -24.70 8.23
N GLN A 76 -8.13 -23.82 7.26
CA GLN A 76 -9.25 -22.87 7.27
C GLN A 76 -10.60 -23.59 7.16
N TYR A 77 -10.75 -24.53 6.21
CA TYR A 77 -11.97 -25.34 6.12
C TYR A 77 -12.19 -26.13 7.39
N LYS A 78 -11.14 -26.70 7.99
CA LYS A 78 -11.24 -27.41 9.27
C LYS A 78 -11.69 -26.49 10.41
N PHE A 79 -11.06 -25.33 10.59
CA PHE A 79 -11.43 -24.37 11.63
C PHE A 79 -12.88 -23.87 11.47
N ASN A 80 -13.26 -23.51 10.25
CA ASN A 80 -14.61 -23.03 9.94
C ASN A 80 -15.67 -24.13 10.08
N THR A 81 -15.33 -25.36 9.72
CA THR A 81 -16.19 -26.54 9.89
C THR A 81 -16.35 -26.90 11.37
N ASP A 82 -15.26 -26.84 12.16
CA ASP A 82 -15.28 -27.07 13.61
C ASP A 82 -16.10 -25.98 14.34
N LEU A 83 -16.02 -24.71 13.91
CA LEU A 83 -16.82 -23.61 14.46
C LEU A 83 -18.31 -23.74 14.08
N TYR A 84 -18.60 -24.12 12.83
CA TYR A 84 -19.96 -24.42 12.36
C TYR A 84 -20.58 -25.57 13.15
N PHE A 85 -19.85 -26.67 13.35
CA PHE A 85 -20.31 -27.80 14.16
C PHE A 85 -20.40 -27.47 15.66
N TYR A 86 -19.53 -26.62 16.20
CA TYR A 86 -19.63 -26.13 17.57
C TYR A 86 -20.94 -25.35 17.81
N HIS A 87 -21.36 -24.51 16.86
CA HIS A 87 -22.60 -23.75 16.95
C HIS A 87 -23.86 -24.54 16.55
N LEU A 88 -23.77 -25.48 15.62
CA LEU A 88 -24.85 -26.45 15.33
C LEU A 88 -25.17 -27.34 16.54
N ASN A 89 -24.17 -27.60 17.38
CA ASN A 89 -24.32 -28.38 18.60
C ASN A 89 -24.76 -27.53 19.82
N GLN A 90 -24.93 -26.21 19.67
CA GLN A 90 -25.60 -25.39 20.67
C GLN A 90 -27.11 -25.66 20.59
N ASN A 91 -27.64 -26.38 21.58
CA ASN A 91 -29.07 -26.66 21.70
C ASN A 91 -29.87 -25.39 22.06
N TRP A 92 -30.00 -24.43 21.14
CA TRP A 92 -30.91 -23.30 21.32
C TRP A 92 -32.34 -23.80 21.14
N LYS A 93 -33.05 -23.98 22.26
CA LYS A 93 -34.43 -24.48 22.23
C LYS A 93 -35.43 -23.37 21.92
N ASN A 94 -35.05 -22.11 22.11
CA ASN A 94 -35.89 -20.93 21.91
C ASN A 94 -35.03 -19.65 21.70
N SER A 95 -35.70 -18.52 21.41
CA SER A 95 -35.07 -17.22 21.22
C SER A 95 -34.37 -16.67 22.46
N GLU A 96 -34.81 -17.02 23.67
CA GLU A 96 -34.18 -16.57 24.92
C GLU A 96 -32.78 -17.16 25.09
N ASP A 97 -32.62 -18.45 24.80
CA ASP A 97 -31.32 -19.14 24.81
C ASP A 97 -30.35 -18.54 23.78
N PHE A 98 -30.88 -18.17 22.60
CA PHE A 98 -30.13 -17.49 21.56
C PHE A 98 -29.61 -16.12 22.02
N TYR A 99 -30.48 -15.23 22.51
CA TYR A 99 -30.06 -13.89 22.95
C TYR A 99 -29.14 -13.92 24.18
N LYS A 100 -29.30 -14.89 25.09
CA LYS A 100 -28.33 -15.14 26.18
C LYS A 100 -26.95 -15.50 25.64
N THR A 101 -26.89 -16.24 24.54
CA THR A 101 -25.63 -16.62 23.89
C THR A 101 -24.98 -15.40 23.24
N ILE A 102 -25.74 -14.62 22.46
CA ILE A 102 -25.24 -13.35 21.87
C ILE A 102 -24.76 -12.37 22.95
N GLY A 103 -25.46 -12.32 24.09
CA GLY A 103 -25.06 -11.50 25.24
C GLY A 103 -23.67 -11.81 25.80
N ARG A 104 -23.15 -13.03 25.57
CA ARG A 104 -21.81 -13.47 26.01
C ARG A 104 -20.70 -13.14 25.03
N PHE A 105 -21.01 -12.72 23.80
CA PHE A 105 -19.99 -12.38 22.81
C PHE A 105 -19.17 -11.17 23.25
N ASN A 106 -17.88 -11.20 22.94
CA ASN A 106 -17.00 -10.05 23.10
C ASN A 106 -17.18 -9.05 21.94
N GLU A 107 -16.54 -7.89 22.03
CA GLU A 107 -16.70 -6.81 21.05
C GLU A 107 -16.25 -7.20 19.64
N GLU A 108 -15.17 -7.98 19.52
CA GLU A 108 -14.65 -8.45 18.22
C GLU A 108 -15.56 -9.49 17.56
N GLU A 109 -16.15 -10.39 18.36
CA GLU A 109 -17.16 -11.35 17.89
C GLU A 109 -18.39 -10.61 17.37
N CYS A 110 -18.85 -9.57 18.09
CA CYS A 110 -19.96 -8.74 17.65
C CYS A 110 -19.62 -7.96 16.37
N LYS A 111 -18.46 -7.28 16.34
CA LYS A 111 -17.97 -6.53 15.19
C LYS A 111 -17.91 -7.40 13.94
N SER A 112 -17.31 -8.58 14.06
CA SER A 112 -17.15 -9.53 12.94
C SER A 112 -18.50 -9.96 12.34
N LEU A 113 -19.55 -10.11 13.17
CA LEU A 113 -20.90 -10.44 12.70
C LEU A 113 -21.65 -9.24 12.10
N VAL A 114 -21.50 -8.05 12.67
CA VAL A 114 -22.04 -6.80 12.10
C VAL A 114 -21.44 -6.56 10.71
N PHE A 115 -20.12 -6.73 10.58
CA PHE A 115 -19.44 -6.53 9.31
C PHE A 115 -19.86 -7.59 8.29
N ALA A 116 -20.01 -8.86 8.70
CA ALA A 116 -20.55 -9.92 7.86
C ALA A 116 -21.97 -9.61 7.37
N HIS A 117 -22.83 -9.07 8.25
CA HIS A 117 -24.18 -8.64 7.90
C HIS A 117 -24.18 -7.55 6.82
N ASN A 118 -23.40 -6.49 7.02
CA ASN A 118 -23.31 -5.37 6.07
C ASN A 118 -22.80 -5.85 4.70
N MET A 119 -21.77 -6.71 4.68
CA MET A 119 -21.26 -7.34 3.48
C MET A 119 -22.33 -8.21 2.78
N TYR A 120 -23.06 -9.03 3.56
CA TYR A 120 -24.12 -9.89 3.05
C TYR A 120 -25.24 -9.10 2.36
N LEU A 121 -25.52 -7.88 2.84
CA LEU A 121 -26.50 -6.96 2.24
C LEU A 121 -25.93 -6.04 1.13
N GLY A 122 -24.63 -6.12 0.83
CA GLY A 122 -23.97 -5.25 -0.15
C GLY A 122 -23.74 -3.81 0.34
N ASN A 123 -23.85 -3.54 1.64
CA ASN A 123 -23.65 -2.22 2.23
C ASN A 123 -22.20 -2.03 2.71
N LEU A 124 -21.26 -2.03 1.76
CA LEU A 124 -19.82 -1.97 2.02
C LEU A 124 -19.41 -0.68 2.75
N SER A 125 -19.96 0.47 2.34
CA SER A 125 -19.61 1.76 2.93
C SER A 125 -19.90 1.85 4.42
N ALA A 126 -20.91 1.12 4.91
CA ALA A 126 -21.23 1.09 6.33
C ALA A 126 -20.08 0.55 7.20
N ASN A 127 -19.26 -0.38 6.70
CA ASN A 127 -18.12 -0.92 7.45
C ASN A 127 -16.95 0.05 7.51
N ILE A 128 -16.72 0.83 6.44
CA ILE A 128 -15.67 1.83 6.35
C ILE A 128 -15.89 2.97 7.36
N ASP A 129 -17.15 3.34 7.59
CA ASP A 129 -17.56 4.45 8.47
C ASP A 129 -17.70 4.04 9.95
N LEU A 130 -17.72 2.74 10.26
CA LEU A 130 -17.90 2.21 11.63
C LEU A 130 -16.60 2.21 12.42
N ASP A 131 -16.22 3.35 12.97
CA ASP A 131 -14.90 3.51 13.62
C ASP A 131 -14.79 3.13 15.10
N LYS A 132 -15.90 3.00 15.86
CA LYS A 132 -15.92 2.37 17.21
C LYS A 132 -17.32 2.33 17.86
N GLY A 133 -17.60 1.22 18.54
CA GLY A 133 -18.50 1.17 19.70
C GLY A 133 -19.94 0.74 19.44
N ALA A 134 -20.47 -0.03 20.39
CA ALA A 134 -21.81 -0.59 20.44
C ALA A 134 -22.11 -1.70 19.41
N PHE A 135 -21.09 -2.43 18.94
CA PHE A 135 -21.31 -3.56 18.02
C PHE A 135 -22.28 -4.59 18.59
N LYS A 136 -22.25 -4.83 19.91
CA LYS A 136 -23.22 -5.70 20.57
C LYS A 136 -24.65 -5.19 20.43
N SER A 137 -24.89 -3.90 20.66
CA SER A 137 -26.22 -3.30 20.52
C SER A 137 -26.70 -3.31 19.07
N ILE A 138 -25.82 -3.00 18.13
CA ILE A 138 -26.10 -3.07 16.69
C ILE A 138 -26.46 -4.51 16.29
N LEU A 139 -25.67 -5.48 16.72
CA LEU A 139 -25.91 -6.90 16.44
C LEU A 139 -27.24 -7.39 16.99
N LEU A 140 -27.59 -6.98 18.23
CA LEU A 140 -28.89 -7.30 18.81
C LEU A 140 -30.03 -6.71 17.98
N SER A 141 -29.93 -5.44 17.60
CA SER A 141 -30.93 -4.78 16.73
C SER A 141 -31.07 -5.48 15.38
N ILE A 142 -29.96 -5.92 14.78
CA ILE A 142 -29.98 -6.70 13.53
C ILE A 142 -30.82 -7.95 13.72
N PHE A 143 -30.56 -8.76 14.76
CA PHE A 143 -31.30 -10.00 14.99
C PHE A 143 -32.76 -9.77 15.39
N GLU A 144 -33.06 -8.76 16.20
CA GLU A 144 -34.43 -8.41 16.60
C GLU A 144 -35.30 -8.01 15.39
N SER A 145 -34.69 -7.42 14.35
CA SER A 145 -35.39 -7.08 13.11
C SER A 145 -35.65 -8.27 12.17
N GLN A 146 -35.06 -9.44 12.43
CA GLN A 146 -35.25 -10.62 11.58
C GLN A 146 -36.48 -11.42 11.99
N GLN A 147 -37.24 -11.89 11.00
CA GLN A 147 -38.35 -12.82 11.24
C GLN A 147 -37.88 -14.14 11.87
N TYR A 148 -36.67 -14.59 11.50
CA TYR A 148 -36.08 -15.85 11.96
C TYR A 148 -34.61 -15.62 12.37
N PRO A 149 -34.33 -15.11 13.59
CA PRO A 149 -32.98 -14.69 13.99
C PRO A 149 -31.98 -15.85 14.09
N ILE A 150 -32.41 -17.04 14.53
CA ILE A 150 -31.53 -18.22 14.65
C ILE A 150 -31.10 -18.73 13.26
N PRO A 151 -32.00 -19.01 12.30
CA PRO A 151 -31.61 -19.31 10.93
C PRO A 151 -30.72 -18.25 10.30
N TYR A 152 -31.04 -16.97 10.49
CA TYR A 152 -30.24 -15.88 9.96
C TYR A 152 -28.83 -15.83 10.56
N PHE A 153 -28.68 -16.09 11.85
CA PHE A 153 -27.35 -16.24 12.48
C PHE A 153 -26.53 -17.35 11.80
N HIS A 154 -27.12 -18.51 11.52
CA HIS A 154 -26.42 -19.60 10.83
C HIS A 154 -26.01 -19.22 9.40
N GLU A 155 -26.86 -18.48 8.68
CA GLU A 155 -26.54 -17.93 7.36
C GLU A 155 -25.36 -16.96 7.43
N LEU A 156 -25.38 -16.02 8.37
CA LEU A 156 -24.27 -15.07 8.59
C LEU A 156 -22.97 -15.78 8.96
N MET A 157 -23.02 -16.80 9.82
CA MET A 157 -21.84 -17.59 10.16
C MET A 157 -21.26 -18.30 8.95
N ARG A 158 -22.12 -18.92 8.12
CA ARG A 158 -21.69 -19.56 6.87
C ARG A 158 -21.11 -18.54 5.89
N PHE A 159 -21.72 -17.36 5.78
CA PHE A 159 -21.20 -16.28 4.95
C PHE A 159 -19.82 -15.84 5.42
N LYS A 160 -19.65 -15.55 6.72
CA LYS A 160 -18.37 -15.19 7.33
C LYS A 160 -17.28 -16.23 7.05
N ILE A 161 -17.59 -17.51 7.25
CA ILE A 161 -16.68 -18.64 7.00
C ILE A 161 -16.11 -18.61 5.57
N ASN A 162 -16.93 -18.26 4.59
CA ASN A 162 -16.54 -18.26 3.18
C ASN A 162 -15.92 -16.94 2.70
N ASN A 163 -15.99 -15.87 3.50
CA ASN A 163 -15.74 -14.51 3.02
C ASN A 163 -14.92 -13.62 3.97
N GLN A 164 -14.39 -14.14 5.07
CA GLN A 164 -13.48 -13.41 5.95
C GLN A 164 -12.10 -14.07 5.97
N LEU A 165 -11.05 -13.26 5.96
CA LEU A 165 -9.69 -13.76 6.09
C LEU A 165 -9.35 -14.10 7.55
N PRO A 166 -8.63 -15.20 7.81
CA PRO A 166 -8.05 -15.44 9.13
C PRO A 166 -6.90 -14.45 9.41
N ASP A 167 -6.76 -14.07 10.69
CA ASP A 167 -5.74 -13.12 11.14
C ASP A 167 -4.31 -13.52 10.73
N SER A 168 -4.03 -14.83 10.67
CA SER A 168 -2.72 -15.35 10.30
C SER A 168 -2.25 -14.93 8.90
N LEU A 169 -3.19 -14.71 7.96
CA LEU A 169 -2.85 -14.25 6.61
C LEU A 169 -2.47 -12.76 6.57
N LEU A 170 -2.80 -12.01 7.61
CA LEU A 170 -2.54 -10.57 7.71
C LEU A 170 -1.35 -10.24 8.62
N ASN A 171 -0.66 -11.24 9.16
CA ASN A 171 0.49 -11.05 10.06
C ASN A 171 1.63 -10.24 9.43
N TRP A 172 1.79 -10.30 8.11
CA TRP A 172 2.81 -9.52 7.39
C TRP A 172 2.50 -8.01 7.33
N ILE A 173 1.29 -7.59 7.72
CA ILE A 173 0.85 -6.19 7.79
C ILE A 173 0.81 -5.70 9.24
N LYS A 174 0.43 -6.58 10.18
CA LYS A 174 0.07 -6.23 11.55
C LYS A 174 1.12 -5.42 12.31
N ASP A 175 2.39 -5.68 12.06
CA ASP A 175 3.52 -5.01 12.73
C ASP A 175 4.46 -4.31 11.71
N ASP A 176 3.99 -4.09 10.47
CA ASP A 176 4.76 -3.42 9.41
C ASP A 176 3.93 -2.31 8.75
N LEU A 177 4.20 -1.08 9.17
CA LEU A 177 3.54 0.12 8.64
C LEU A 177 3.77 0.30 7.14
N ARG A 178 4.96 -0.02 6.62
CA ARG A 178 5.27 0.10 5.18
C ARG A 178 4.43 -0.86 4.35
N SER A 179 4.19 -2.06 4.88
CA SER A 179 3.27 -3.04 4.27
C SER A 179 1.81 -2.53 4.27
N ALA A 180 1.34 -1.95 5.38
CA ALA A 180 0.00 -1.36 5.45
C ALA A 180 -0.17 -0.18 4.48
N LEU A 181 0.83 0.71 4.41
CA LEU A 181 0.87 1.83 3.47
C LEU A 181 0.85 1.36 2.02
N HIS A 182 1.59 0.29 1.69
CA HIS A 182 1.57 -0.29 0.36
C HIS A 182 0.15 -0.68 -0.06
N ILE A 183 -0.60 -1.37 0.81
CA ILE A 183 -2.01 -1.69 0.55
C ILE A 183 -2.83 -0.40 0.42
N ALA A 184 -2.63 0.59 1.29
CA ALA A 184 -3.36 1.85 1.25
C ALA A 184 -3.20 2.59 -0.10
N TYR A 185 -2.03 2.53 -0.74
CA TYR A 185 -1.84 3.04 -2.11
C TYR A 185 -2.68 2.29 -3.13
N LEU A 186 -2.70 0.96 -3.07
CA LEU A 186 -3.46 0.13 -4.01
C LEU A 186 -4.97 0.39 -3.91
N VAL A 187 -5.45 0.77 -2.73
CA VAL A 187 -6.87 1.04 -2.45
C VAL A 187 -7.18 2.50 -2.18
N GLN A 188 -6.30 3.43 -2.57
CA GLN A 188 -6.43 4.86 -2.21
C GLN A 188 -7.77 5.47 -2.66
N GLY A 189 -8.33 5.00 -3.77
CA GLY A 189 -9.64 5.44 -4.27
C GLY A 189 -10.81 5.08 -3.35
N ILE A 190 -10.65 4.10 -2.47
CA ILE A 190 -11.64 3.74 -1.43
C ILE A 190 -11.44 4.58 -0.17
N LEU A 191 -10.19 4.94 0.12
CA LEU A 191 -9.81 5.69 1.31
C LEU A 191 -9.95 7.21 1.16
N TYR A 192 -10.38 7.72 -0.01
CA TYR A 192 -10.34 9.15 -0.34
C TYR A 192 -11.05 10.09 0.65
N ASN A 193 -12.08 9.61 1.37
CA ASN A 193 -12.81 10.38 2.38
C ASN A 193 -12.33 10.13 3.82
N LYS A 194 -11.27 9.34 4.00
CA LYS A 194 -10.83 8.90 5.31
C LYS A 194 -9.38 9.31 5.56
N THR A 195 -9.19 10.11 6.61
CA THR A 195 -7.88 10.51 7.08
C THR A 195 -7.53 9.71 8.32
N MET A 196 -6.38 9.04 8.28
CA MET A 196 -5.86 8.24 9.39
C MET A 196 -4.61 8.92 9.96
N VAL A 197 -4.53 9.02 11.28
CA VAL A 197 -3.49 9.76 11.99
C VAL A 197 -2.56 8.78 12.69
N GLY A 198 -1.35 8.64 12.15
CA GLY A 198 -0.30 7.78 12.69
C GLY A 198 -0.43 6.30 12.34
N GLY A 199 0.69 5.58 12.45
CA GLY A 199 0.80 4.22 11.92
C GLY A 199 -0.19 3.21 12.50
N ASN A 200 -0.46 3.28 13.81
CA ASN A 200 -1.36 2.34 14.48
C ASN A 200 -2.79 2.39 13.94
N GLU A 201 -3.29 3.59 13.63
CA GLU A 201 -4.64 3.76 13.08
C GLU A 201 -4.73 3.20 11.66
N LEU A 202 -3.76 3.54 10.82
CA LEU A 202 -3.68 3.03 9.44
C LEU A 202 -3.61 1.50 9.41
N VAL A 203 -2.70 0.90 10.18
CA VAL A 203 -2.53 -0.56 10.25
C VAL A 203 -3.83 -1.22 10.69
N ALA A 204 -4.46 -0.73 11.77
CA ALA A 204 -5.72 -1.28 12.25
C ALA A 204 -6.84 -1.17 11.20
N HIS A 205 -6.90 -0.07 10.45
CA HIS A 205 -7.89 0.12 9.40
C HIS A 205 -7.68 -0.85 8.23
N ILE A 206 -6.45 -0.94 7.71
CA ILE A 206 -6.10 -1.86 6.61
C ILE A 206 -6.34 -3.33 7.01
N LEU A 207 -5.98 -3.71 8.24
CA LEU A 207 -6.27 -5.05 8.75
C LEU A 207 -7.77 -5.35 8.78
N ASN A 208 -8.60 -4.40 9.24
CA ASN A 208 -10.06 -4.58 9.27
C ASN A 208 -10.64 -4.65 7.86
N TYR A 209 -10.22 -3.77 6.97
CA TYR A 209 -10.64 -3.75 5.58
C TYR A 209 -10.33 -5.09 4.90
N LEU A 210 -9.09 -5.57 4.97
CA LEU A 210 -8.73 -6.87 4.39
C LEU A 210 -9.41 -8.04 5.09
N LYS A 211 -9.57 -8.01 6.41
CA LYS A 211 -10.20 -9.11 7.15
C LYS A 211 -11.67 -9.29 6.79
N TYR A 212 -12.40 -8.18 6.70
CA TYR A 212 -13.86 -8.19 6.63
C TYR A 212 -14.42 -7.86 5.25
N GLU A 213 -13.65 -7.19 4.39
CA GLU A 213 -14.06 -6.74 3.06
C GLU A 213 -13.18 -7.34 1.95
N ILE A 214 -12.56 -8.49 2.18
CA ILE A 214 -11.68 -9.13 1.19
C ILE A 214 -12.34 -9.36 -0.17
N ILE A 215 -13.66 -9.64 -0.19
CA ILE A 215 -14.41 -9.74 -1.45
C ILE A 215 -14.25 -8.44 -2.25
N HIS A 216 -14.43 -7.30 -1.61
CA HIS A 216 -14.30 -6.01 -2.25
C HIS A 216 -12.87 -5.82 -2.78
N PHE A 217 -11.85 -6.09 -1.96
CA PHE A 217 -10.46 -6.04 -2.38
C PHE A 217 -10.12 -6.95 -3.58
N ASN A 218 -10.75 -8.13 -3.67
CA ASN A 218 -10.51 -9.07 -4.76
C ASN A 218 -11.16 -8.66 -6.08
N TYR A 219 -12.21 -7.83 -6.05
CA TYR A 219 -12.98 -7.43 -7.23
C TYR A 219 -12.79 -5.97 -7.65
N ILE A 220 -12.10 -5.15 -6.85
CA ILE A 220 -11.71 -3.81 -7.30
C ILE A 220 -10.57 -3.90 -8.31
N PRO A 221 -10.55 -3.03 -9.34
CA PRO A 221 -9.39 -2.88 -10.20
C PRO A 221 -8.24 -2.28 -9.39
N LEU A 222 -7.34 -3.14 -8.91
CA LEU A 222 -6.12 -2.71 -8.25
C LEU A 222 -5.16 -2.15 -9.30
N ILE A 223 -4.69 -0.92 -9.10
CA ILE A 223 -3.61 -0.35 -9.91
C ILE A 223 -2.30 -0.87 -9.33
N LEU A 224 -1.94 -2.10 -9.71
CA LEU A 224 -0.63 -2.64 -9.36
C LEU A 224 0.45 -1.92 -10.17
N PRO A 225 1.57 -1.51 -9.55
CA PRO A 225 2.73 -1.06 -10.29
C PRO A 225 3.21 -2.17 -11.23
N TYR A 226 3.74 -1.79 -12.39
CA TYR A 226 4.44 -2.74 -13.25
C TYR A 226 5.70 -3.23 -12.52
N TYR A 227 5.65 -4.49 -12.07
CA TYR A 227 6.73 -5.11 -11.33
C TYR A 227 7.58 -6.00 -12.24
N ALA A 228 8.90 -5.82 -12.20
CA ALA A 228 9.86 -6.60 -12.99
C ALA A 228 9.77 -8.11 -12.68
N ASN A 229 9.54 -8.46 -11.41
CA ASN A 229 9.40 -9.84 -10.97
C ASN A 229 7.95 -10.17 -10.63
N HIS A 230 7.04 -9.95 -11.60
CA HIS A 230 5.62 -10.21 -11.39
C HIS A 230 5.35 -11.70 -11.16
N VAL A 231 4.50 -12.01 -10.18
CA VAL A 231 4.04 -13.36 -9.90
C VAL A 231 2.54 -13.35 -9.79
N ASP A 232 1.89 -14.17 -10.60
CA ASP A 232 0.50 -14.54 -10.35
C ASP A 232 0.45 -15.79 -9.48
N VAL A 233 -0.11 -15.65 -8.28
CA VAL A 233 -0.31 -16.78 -7.37
C VAL A 233 -1.67 -17.39 -7.70
N ASN A 234 -1.66 -18.45 -8.52
CA ASN A 234 -2.84 -19.30 -8.75
C ASN A 234 -3.34 -19.88 -7.43
N SER A 235 -4.27 -19.19 -6.79
CA SER A 235 -4.78 -19.51 -5.47
C SER A 235 -6.28 -19.27 -5.39
N TYR A 236 -6.88 -19.77 -4.32
CA TYR A 236 -8.33 -19.74 -4.14
C TYR A 236 -8.88 -18.30 -4.25
N PRO A 237 -10.03 -18.06 -4.90
CA PRO A 237 -10.51 -16.71 -5.20
C PRO A 237 -10.60 -15.76 -3.99
N LEU A 238 -10.76 -16.30 -2.77
CA LEU A 238 -10.78 -15.50 -1.55
C LEU A 238 -9.40 -14.93 -1.17
N ILE A 239 -8.32 -15.67 -1.40
CA ILE A 239 -6.96 -15.29 -1.01
C ILE A 239 -6.05 -14.94 -2.19
N GLY A 240 -6.52 -15.20 -3.41
CA GLY A 240 -5.87 -14.95 -4.70
C GLY A 240 -5.11 -13.64 -4.73
N THR A 241 -5.89 -12.57 -4.70
CA THR A 241 -5.39 -11.22 -4.87
C THR A 241 -4.42 -10.82 -3.76
N ILE A 242 -4.72 -11.13 -2.49
CA ILE A 242 -3.85 -10.71 -1.38
C ILE A 242 -2.52 -11.46 -1.34
N GLU A 243 -2.47 -12.75 -1.66
CA GLU A 243 -1.21 -13.49 -1.75
C GLU A 243 -0.40 -13.07 -2.98
N THR A 244 -1.06 -12.78 -4.11
CA THR A 244 -0.42 -12.16 -5.28
C THR A 244 0.20 -10.82 -4.91
N VAL A 245 -0.56 -9.91 -4.28
CA VAL A 245 -0.08 -8.59 -3.84
C VAL A 245 1.12 -8.73 -2.90
N LYS A 246 1.02 -9.58 -1.88
CA LYS A 246 2.08 -9.85 -0.91
C LYS A 246 3.36 -10.38 -1.57
N SER A 247 3.24 -11.37 -2.46
CA SER A 247 4.38 -11.95 -3.18
C SER A 247 5.08 -10.91 -4.04
N ASN A 248 4.30 -10.12 -4.80
CA ASN A 248 4.83 -9.03 -5.62
C ASN A 248 5.49 -7.95 -4.78
N TYR A 249 4.88 -7.55 -3.67
CA TYR A 249 5.43 -6.56 -2.75
C TYR A 249 6.80 -6.99 -2.21
N PHE A 250 6.93 -8.18 -1.63
CA PHE A 250 8.20 -8.62 -1.03
C PHE A 250 9.31 -8.84 -2.07
N ARG A 251 8.97 -9.28 -3.29
CA ARG A 251 9.95 -9.45 -4.38
C ARG A 251 10.46 -8.12 -4.95
N ASN A 252 9.67 -7.06 -4.81
CA ASN A 252 9.96 -5.76 -5.43
C ASN A 252 10.13 -4.64 -4.39
N ARG A 253 10.33 -4.97 -3.11
CA ARG A 253 10.54 -3.98 -2.04
C ARG A 253 11.85 -3.21 -2.26
N THR A 254 11.78 -1.89 -2.16
CA THR A 254 12.91 -0.97 -2.39
C THR A 254 13.82 -0.95 -1.18
N ASP A 255 14.72 -1.92 -1.05
CA ASP A 255 15.67 -1.96 0.09
C ASP A 255 17.12 -1.65 -0.34
N ARG A 256 17.53 -2.08 -1.54
CA ARG A 256 18.92 -1.92 -2.01
C ARG A 256 19.22 -0.55 -2.59
N GLU A 257 18.28 -0.01 -3.37
CA GLU A 257 18.44 1.25 -4.12
C GLU A 257 18.41 2.48 -3.22
N ILE A 258 17.70 2.39 -2.08
CA ILE A 258 17.42 3.51 -1.17
C ILE A 258 18.37 3.58 0.03
N LYS A 259 19.44 2.75 0.08
CA LYS A 259 20.41 2.68 1.21
C LYS A 259 21.06 4.00 1.61
N TRP A 260 21.02 5.02 0.75
CA TRP A 260 21.55 6.34 1.05
C TRP A 260 20.64 7.17 1.98
N LEU A 261 19.34 6.82 2.08
CA LEU A 261 18.37 7.42 2.99
C LEU A 261 18.37 6.63 4.31
N LYS A 262 18.86 7.27 5.38
CA LYS A 262 18.99 6.64 6.70
C LYS A 262 17.75 6.87 7.54
N ASP A 263 17.36 5.83 8.29
CA ASP A 263 16.23 5.83 9.22
C ASP A 263 16.48 6.66 10.50
N ASP A 264 17.76 6.89 10.83
CA ASP A 264 18.18 7.68 11.99
C ASP A 264 18.49 9.16 11.68
N ASP A 265 18.54 9.55 10.39
CA ASP A 265 18.82 10.93 9.97
C ASP A 265 17.53 11.74 9.83
N SER A 266 17.11 12.34 10.94
CA SER A 266 15.88 13.16 11.00
C SER A 266 15.83 14.27 9.94
N ASN A 267 16.95 14.95 9.66
CA ASN A 267 16.98 16.02 8.65
C ASN A 267 16.78 15.47 7.25
N GLN A 268 17.39 14.31 6.96
CA GLN A 268 17.25 13.64 5.68
C GLN A 268 15.83 13.13 5.45
N ILE A 269 15.20 12.57 6.47
CA ILE A 269 13.81 12.08 6.41
C ILE A 269 12.84 13.24 6.21
N GLU A 270 12.97 14.32 6.99
CA GLU A 270 12.12 15.50 6.82
C GLU A 270 12.28 16.11 5.43
N TRP A 271 13.52 16.20 4.93
CA TRP A 271 13.78 16.65 3.58
C TRP A 271 13.12 15.76 2.52
N ALA A 272 13.28 14.43 2.65
CA ALA A 272 12.77 13.47 1.67
C ALA A 272 11.23 13.47 1.65
N TYR A 273 10.59 13.56 2.82
CA TYR A 273 9.16 13.74 2.94
C TYR A 273 8.68 15.00 2.22
N ASN A 274 9.28 16.15 2.52
CA ASN A 274 8.93 17.43 1.86
C ASN A 274 9.21 17.42 0.35
N TYR A 275 10.24 16.71 -0.10
CA TYR A 275 10.56 16.57 -1.51
C TYR A 275 9.46 15.80 -2.25
N LEU A 276 8.98 14.70 -1.67
CA LEU A 276 7.91 13.89 -2.25
C LEU A 276 6.54 14.57 -2.12
N SER A 277 6.27 15.30 -1.05
CA SER A 277 5.01 16.05 -0.84
C SER A 277 4.94 17.41 -1.55
N SER A 278 5.88 17.72 -2.45
CA SER A 278 5.84 18.96 -3.21
C SER A 278 4.74 18.91 -4.29
N ASP A 279 4.15 20.05 -4.66
CA ASP A 279 3.08 20.16 -5.68
C ASP A 279 3.41 19.51 -7.05
N LYS A 280 4.68 19.18 -7.31
CA LYS A 280 5.11 18.49 -8.53
C LYS A 280 5.04 16.96 -8.43
N ARG A 281 4.83 16.44 -7.23
CA ARG A 281 5.04 15.03 -6.82
C ARG A 281 4.04 14.58 -5.76
N ASP A 282 3.05 15.40 -5.43
CA ASP A 282 2.03 15.15 -4.41
C ASP A 282 1.30 13.82 -4.63
N TYR A 283 1.10 13.40 -5.88
CA TYR A 283 0.57 12.10 -6.28
C TYR A 283 1.39 10.89 -5.81
N LEU A 284 2.64 11.08 -5.39
CA LEU A 284 3.51 10.01 -4.90
C LEU A 284 3.28 9.69 -3.42
N VAL A 285 2.71 10.62 -2.66
CA VAL A 285 2.49 10.46 -1.22
C VAL A 285 0.99 10.31 -0.97
N LEU A 286 0.59 9.48 0.01
CA LEU A 286 -0.81 9.37 0.47
C LEU A 286 -1.29 10.64 1.22
N GLN A 287 -1.18 11.79 0.56
CA GLN A 287 -1.57 13.08 1.09
C GLN A 287 -3.09 13.08 1.32
N ASN A 288 -3.52 13.54 2.50
CA ASN A 288 -4.91 13.55 2.99
C ASN A 288 -5.48 12.20 3.44
N ILE A 289 -4.90 11.07 3.05
CA ILE A 289 -5.29 9.73 3.54
C ILE A 289 -4.51 9.37 4.82
N PHE A 290 -3.21 9.66 4.85
CA PHE A 290 -2.34 9.32 5.98
C PHE A 290 -1.58 10.55 6.49
N ILE A 291 -1.73 10.85 7.78
CA ILE A 291 -0.99 11.91 8.47
C ILE A 291 0.07 11.24 9.36
N PRO A 292 1.37 11.29 9.00
CA PRO A 292 2.43 10.71 9.82
C PRO A 292 2.60 11.52 11.11
N THR A 293 2.72 10.83 12.24
CA THR A 293 2.85 11.45 13.58
C THR A 293 4.25 11.34 14.17
N SER A 294 5.09 10.48 13.59
CA SER A 294 6.45 10.21 14.04
C SER A 294 7.44 10.26 12.88
N LEU A 295 8.74 10.31 13.20
CA LEU A 295 9.80 10.20 12.20
C LEU A 295 9.77 8.83 11.49
N GLU A 296 9.47 7.78 12.25
CA GLU A 296 9.30 6.41 11.74
C GLU A 296 8.11 6.31 10.77
N ASP A 297 6.99 6.97 11.08
CA ASP A 297 5.83 7.03 10.17
C ASP A 297 6.22 7.67 8.83
N LYS A 298 6.96 8.80 8.88
CA LYS A 298 7.45 9.50 7.68
C LYS A 298 8.40 8.62 6.88
N TYR A 299 9.34 7.96 7.54
CA TYR A 299 10.29 7.07 6.90
C TYR A 299 9.58 5.92 6.16
N ASN A 300 8.65 5.24 6.83
CA ASN A 300 7.86 4.17 6.21
C ASN A 300 6.97 4.67 5.06
N LEU A 301 6.40 5.88 5.18
CA LEU A 301 5.65 6.53 4.11
C LEU A 301 6.51 6.81 2.89
N ILE A 302 7.71 7.36 3.07
CA ILE A 302 8.67 7.60 1.97
C ILE A 302 8.99 6.27 1.27
N LEU A 303 9.31 5.22 2.03
CA LEU A 303 9.66 3.94 1.45
C LEU A 303 8.48 3.30 0.69
N ALA A 304 7.27 3.35 1.26
CA ALA A 304 6.07 2.84 0.61
C ALA A 304 5.74 3.64 -0.68
N SER A 305 5.95 4.97 -0.66
CA SER A 305 5.79 5.84 -1.85
C SER A 305 6.68 5.41 -3.01
N LEU A 306 7.88 4.89 -2.71
CA LEU A 306 8.82 4.41 -3.72
C LEU A 306 8.51 2.97 -4.16
N ASP A 307 8.02 2.13 -3.26
CA ASP A 307 7.62 0.75 -3.57
C ASP A 307 6.48 0.66 -4.58
N VAL A 308 5.62 1.68 -4.63
CA VAL A 308 4.49 1.74 -5.57
C VAL A 308 4.86 2.30 -6.95
N LEU A 309 6.14 2.61 -7.17
CA LEU A 309 6.64 2.99 -8.49
C LEU A 309 7.03 1.76 -9.29
N SER A 310 6.82 1.80 -10.61
CA SER A 310 7.28 0.74 -11.50
C SER A 310 8.78 0.55 -11.42
N ASN A 311 9.22 -0.70 -11.24
CA ASN A 311 10.63 -1.10 -11.29
C ASN A 311 10.99 -1.92 -12.53
N VAL A 312 10.05 -2.08 -13.47
CA VAL A 312 10.37 -2.59 -14.81
C VAL A 312 11.31 -1.60 -15.47
N GLU A 313 12.38 -2.09 -16.09
CA GLU A 313 13.21 -1.29 -16.97
C GLU A 313 12.42 -1.05 -18.26
N TYR A 314 12.04 0.19 -18.47
CA TYR A 314 11.51 0.69 -19.72
C TYR A 314 12.20 2.02 -19.99
N THR A 315 12.21 2.46 -21.25
CA THR A 315 12.72 3.78 -21.62
C THR A 315 11.91 4.85 -20.89
N TYR A 316 12.35 5.29 -19.71
CA TYR A 316 11.73 6.36 -18.91
C TYR A 316 11.36 7.58 -19.76
N GLU A 317 12.19 7.86 -20.77
CA GLU A 317 12.02 8.97 -21.69
C GLU A 317 10.87 8.78 -22.68
N THR A 318 10.52 7.55 -23.11
CA THR A 318 9.39 7.33 -24.04
C THR A 318 8.02 7.57 -23.40
N TYR A 319 7.90 7.47 -22.07
CA TYR A 319 6.66 7.71 -21.34
C TYR A 319 6.55 9.11 -20.71
N THR A 320 7.68 9.80 -20.47
CA THR A 320 7.70 11.09 -19.75
C THR A 320 8.05 12.28 -20.63
N GLN A 321 8.64 12.04 -21.79
CA GLN A 321 8.76 13.01 -22.86
C GLN A 321 7.83 12.51 -23.97
N ASP A 322 7.06 13.37 -24.61
CA ASP A 322 6.21 13.03 -25.78
C ASP A 322 7.10 12.64 -26.99
N ILE A 323 7.91 11.59 -26.83
CA ILE A 323 8.80 11.07 -27.85
C ILE A 323 7.92 10.41 -28.89
N ASN A 324 7.86 11.03 -30.07
CA ASN A 324 7.24 10.41 -31.22
C ASN A 324 8.10 9.21 -31.63
N ILE A 325 7.69 8.01 -31.22
CA ILE A 325 8.34 6.74 -31.58
C ILE A 325 8.41 6.51 -33.10
N ASN A 326 7.67 7.27 -33.90
CA ASN A 326 7.72 7.23 -35.36
C ASN A 326 8.71 8.24 -35.97
N ASP A 327 9.42 9.03 -35.15
CA ASP A 327 10.47 9.93 -35.62
C ASP A 327 11.77 9.16 -35.85
N SER A 328 12.14 9.00 -37.12
CA SER A 328 13.34 8.28 -37.56
C SER A 328 14.67 8.94 -37.19
N THR A 329 14.63 10.12 -36.56
CA THR A 329 15.82 10.82 -36.04
C THR A 329 16.13 10.49 -34.58
N ILE A 330 15.24 9.78 -33.89
CA ILE A 330 15.40 9.40 -32.49
C ILE A 330 16.08 8.03 -32.40
N ASP A 331 17.31 8.02 -31.90
CA ASP A 331 18.06 6.79 -31.62
C ASP A 331 17.60 6.17 -30.29
N LEU A 332 16.56 5.33 -30.38
CA LEU A 332 15.98 4.64 -29.23
C LEU A 332 16.99 3.72 -28.52
N GLU A 333 18.01 3.20 -29.23
CA GLU A 333 19.05 2.32 -28.65
C GLU A 333 20.04 3.09 -27.76
N SER A 334 20.11 4.42 -27.91
CA SER A 334 20.95 5.29 -27.09
C SER A 334 20.29 5.74 -25.77
N ILE A 335 18.99 5.51 -25.61
CA ILE A 335 18.24 5.88 -24.41
C ILE A 335 18.53 4.86 -23.31
N ALA A 336 19.05 5.33 -22.18
CA ALA A 336 19.33 4.45 -21.05
C ALA A 336 18.04 3.82 -20.52
N GLU A 337 18.00 2.48 -20.49
CA GLU A 337 16.94 1.72 -19.82
C GLU A 337 17.07 1.94 -18.31
N ILE A 338 16.10 2.65 -17.74
CA ILE A 338 16.04 2.91 -16.31
C ILE A 338 14.58 2.91 -15.86
N SER A 339 14.28 2.17 -14.80
CA SER A 339 12.92 2.17 -14.26
C SER A 339 12.53 3.54 -13.71
N TYR A 340 11.23 3.86 -13.74
CA TYR A 340 10.70 5.08 -13.15
C TYR A 340 11.08 5.23 -11.68
N ARG A 341 11.01 4.14 -10.92
CA ARG A 341 11.48 4.10 -9.54
C ARG A 341 12.96 4.49 -9.42
N ALA A 342 13.85 3.83 -10.16
CA ALA A 342 15.29 4.08 -10.08
C ALA A 342 15.60 5.55 -10.40
N LYS A 343 14.97 6.10 -11.46
CA LYS A 343 15.16 7.49 -11.83
C LYS A 343 14.70 8.47 -10.75
N ILE A 344 13.57 8.21 -10.09
CA ILE A 344 13.09 9.04 -8.98
C ILE A 344 14.07 8.97 -7.81
N ILE A 345 14.57 7.79 -7.46
CA ILE A 345 15.55 7.59 -6.37
C ILE A 345 16.87 8.32 -6.67
N GLU A 346 17.39 8.23 -7.89
CA GLU A 346 18.60 8.96 -8.32
C GLU A 346 18.40 10.47 -8.19
N ASN A 347 17.29 11.00 -8.71
CA ASN A 347 16.96 12.41 -8.62
C ASN A 347 16.87 12.89 -7.17
N MET A 348 16.26 12.08 -6.27
CA MET A 348 16.20 12.37 -4.84
C MET A 348 17.61 12.43 -4.24
N LYS A 349 18.46 11.42 -4.51
CA LYS A 349 19.83 11.36 -3.99
C LYS A 349 20.66 12.57 -4.43
N ASP A 350 20.57 12.95 -5.69
CA ASP A 350 21.28 14.10 -6.24
C ASP A 350 20.80 15.42 -5.64
N ALA A 351 19.49 15.57 -5.48
CA ALA A 351 18.90 16.74 -4.84
C ALA A 351 19.32 16.86 -3.37
N TRP A 352 19.34 15.74 -2.63
CA TRP A 352 19.83 15.69 -1.26
C TRP A 352 21.32 16.06 -1.15
N ASN A 353 22.16 15.52 -2.04
CA ASN A 353 23.59 15.84 -2.04
C ASN A 353 23.84 17.34 -2.25
N LYS A 354 23.07 17.98 -3.13
CA LYS A 354 23.11 19.43 -3.35
C LYS A 354 22.64 20.20 -2.12
N PHE A 355 21.51 19.81 -1.55
CA PHE A 355 20.91 20.45 -0.36
C PHE A 355 21.79 20.33 0.89
N SER A 356 22.33 19.15 1.15
CA SER A 356 23.20 18.88 2.30
C SER A 356 24.55 19.59 2.18
N ALA A 357 25.09 19.72 0.96
CA ALA A 357 26.30 20.50 0.70
C ALA A 357 26.08 22.02 0.88
N SER A 358 24.91 22.55 0.49
CA SER A 358 24.58 23.96 0.72
C SER A 358 24.36 24.29 2.19
N ASN A 359 23.69 23.41 2.95
CA ASN A 359 23.44 23.63 4.38
C ASN A 359 24.69 23.43 5.26
N LYS A 360 25.65 22.58 4.86
CA LYS A 360 26.94 22.46 5.55
C LYS A 360 27.84 23.69 5.39
N ASN A 361 27.57 24.53 4.38
CA ASN A 361 28.29 25.76 4.10
C ASN A 361 27.55 27.02 4.58
N GLU A 362 26.45 26.88 5.34
CA GLU A 362 25.92 28.00 6.10
C GLU A 362 26.83 28.25 7.29
N ASP A 363 27.81 29.13 7.06
CA ASP A 363 28.53 29.78 8.13
C ASP A 363 27.50 30.52 8.99
N LEU A 364 27.18 29.98 10.17
CA LEU A 364 26.20 30.55 11.11
C LEU A 364 26.59 31.97 11.58
N SER A 365 27.78 32.47 11.19
CA SER A 365 28.22 33.86 11.36
C SER A 365 27.65 34.85 10.34
N GLU A 366 27.16 34.42 9.17
CA GLU A 366 26.69 35.33 8.12
C GLU A 366 25.17 35.26 7.91
N VAL A 367 24.44 36.09 8.65
CA VAL A 367 23.04 36.39 8.33
C VAL A 367 22.99 37.15 7.00
N LYS A 368 22.53 36.50 5.92
CA LYS A 368 22.39 37.13 4.61
C LYS A 368 21.24 38.13 4.60
N ILE A 369 21.58 39.41 4.50
CA ILE A 369 20.62 40.51 4.29
C ILE A 369 20.45 40.71 2.78
N TYR A 370 19.24 40.50 2.28
CA TYR A 370 18.94 40.74 0.87
C TYR A 370 19.16 42.23 0.51
N LYS A 371 19.73 42.49 -0.67
CA LYS A 371 20.06 43.84 -1.15
C LYS A 371 18.91 44.85 -1.03
N LYS A 372 17.67 44.40 -1.29
CA LYS A 372 16.45 45.23 -1.17
C LYS A 372 16.13 45.70 0.26
N ASN A 373 16.69 45.02 1.27
CA ASN A 373 16.47 45.29 2.69
C ASN A 373 17.67 46.03 3.32
N GLN A 374 18.76 46.23 2.59
CA GLN A 374 19.99 46.85 3.13
C GLN A 374 19.74 48.29 3.56
N ASP A 375 19.09 49.10 2.71
CA ASP A 375 18.79 50.51 3.01
C ASP A 375 17.86 50.67 4.23
N GLN A 376 16.94 49.70 4.42
CA GLN A 376 16.05 49.66 5.57
C GLN A 376 16.82 49.31 6.85
N LEU A 377 17.72 48.33 6.79
CA LEU A 377 18.56 47.95 7.91
C LEU A 377 19.52 49.08 8.33
N ASP A 378 20.14 49.76 7.37
CA ASP A 378 21.03 50.91 7.61
C ASP A 378 20.27 52.04 8.31
N SER A 379 19.02 52.29 7.90
CA SER A 379 18.14 53.27 8.55
C SER A 379 17.84 52.89 10.01
N ILE A 380 17.55 51.62 10.28
CA ILE A 380 17.29 51.12 11.64
C ILE A 380 18.57 51.18 12.50
N MET A 381 19.72 50.81 11.95
CA MET A 381 21.02 50.90 12.63
C MET A 381 21.32 52.35 13.03
N LYS A 382 21.06 53.30 12.13
CA LYS A 382 21.27 54.73 12.37
C LYS A 382 20.35 55.28 13.46
N ILE A 383 19.07 54.88 13.48
CA ILE A 383 18.11 55.28 14.51
C ILE A 383 18.49 54.69 15.88
N ARG A 384 18.91 53.43 15.92
CA ARG A 384 19.23 52.71 17.16
C ARG A 384 20.66 52.90 17.64
N GLY A 385 21.52 53.54 16.86
CA GLY A 385 22.93 53.76 17.20
C GLY A 385 23.71 52.46 17.42
N THR A 386 23.43 51.41 16.65
CA THR A 386 24.00 50.08 16.87
C THR A 386 24.35 49.38 15.55
N THR A 387 24.95 48.19 15.62
CA THR A 387 25.38 47.40 14.45
C THR A 387 24.26 46.48 13.95
N ALA A 388 24.31 46.09 12.67
CA ALA A 388 23.38 45.14 12.05
C ALA A 388 23.19 43.87 12.88
N THR A 389 24.30 43.26 13.30
CA THR A 389 24.31 42.05 14.14
C THR A 389 23.55 42.25 15.45
N LYS A 390 23.73 43.38 16.12
CA LYS A 390 23.01 43.69 17.36
C LYS A 390 21.52 43.92 17.12
N VAL A 391 21.15 44.58 16.01
CA VAL A 391 19.74 44.75 15.62
C VAL A 391 19.08 43.40 15.39
N ILE A 392 19.73 42.51 14.63
CA ILE A 392 19.20 41.19 14.29
C ILE A 392 19.05 40.32 15.54
N ASN A 393 20.08 40.26 16.40
CA ASN A 393 20.01 39.48 17.63
C ASN A 393 18.94 40.00 18.61
N GLN A 394 18.78 41.32 18.72
CA GLN A 394 17.69 41.89 19.53
C GLN A 394 16.31 41.54 18.97
N LEU A 395 16.12 41.56 17.65
CA LEU A 395 14.85 41.16 17.04
C LEU A 395 14.52 39.69 17.32
N VAL A 396 15.53 38.81 17.26
CA VAL A 396 15.37 37.40 17.59
C VAL A 396 15.00 37.23 19.07
N GLU A 397 15.70 37.92 19.98
CA GLU A 397 15.39 37.87 21.42
C GLU A 397 14.00 38.42 21.75
N ASP A 398 13.62 39.54 21.15
CA ASP A 398 12.33 40.19 21.38
C ASP A 398 11.17 39.31 20.88
N ASP A 399 11.31 38.72 19.68
CA ASP A 399 10.26 37.85 19.12
C ASP A 399 10.17 36.51 19.88
N TYR A 400 11.30 35.99 20.37
CA TYR A 400 11.34 34.82 21.24
C TYR A 400 10.65 35.09 22.58
N LYS A 401 10.99 36.20 23.26
CA LYS A 401 10.34 36.59 24.53
C LYS A 401 8.84 36.80 24.35
N LYS A 402 8.43 37.43 23.25
CA LYS A 402 7.02 37.69 22.91
C LYS A 402 6.21 36.41 22.69
N LYS A 403 6.78 35.38 22.06
CA LYS A 403 6.08 34.13 21.76
C LYS A 403 6.12 33.11 22.89
N PHE A 404 7.17 33.11 23.69
CA PHE A 404 7.43 32.07 24.69
C PHE A 404 7.36 32.55 26.15
N ASN A 405 6.96 33.80 26.39
CA ASN A 405 6.67 34.38 27.71
C ASN A 405 7.66 33.96 28.81
N LYS A 406 8.95 34.13 28.55
CA LYS A 406 9.98 34.10 29.61
C LYS A 406 10.30 35.54 30.00
N VAL A 407 9.69 35.97 31.11
CA VAL A 407 10.13 37.15 31.87
C VAL A 407 11.50 36.87 32.45
#